data_AF-A0A078JV14-F1
#
_entry.id   AF-A0A078JV14-F1
#
_cell.length_a   1.000
_cell.length_b   1.000
_cell.length_c   1.000
_cell.angle_alpha   90.00
_cell.angle_beta   90.00
_cell.angle_gamma   90.00
#
_symmetry.space_group_name_H-M   'P 1'
#
loop_
_entity.id
_entity.type
_entity.pdbx_description
1 polymer ?
#
loop_
_entity_poly.entity_id
_entity_poly.type
_entity_poly.pdbx_seq_one_letter_code
_entity_poly.pdbx_strand_id
1 'polypeptide(L)'
;MTRRTCTCRKWDMTGIPCRHALRVIMHMKWKSDDYVSDWYLTSKWRATYENSISPVTGMRFWRKPDETRIQPPTRPESKGRKKKQKRIKGKNESPKKKRKVQCGEESPKKLKASREGRTMTCGHCGITGISFDGVKL
;
A
#
# COMPACT_ATOMS: atom_id res chain seq x y z
N MET A 1 7.99 -27.41 -29.72
CA MET A 1 7.15 -26.97 -28.58
C MET A 1 5.74 -26.73 -29.08
N THR A 2 4.87 -27.74 -29.04
CA THR A 2 3.49 -27.61 -29.55
C THR A 2 2.56 -26.93 -28.55
N ARG A 3 2.88 -26.99 -27.25
CA ARG A 3 2.15 -26.30 -26.19
C ARG A 3 2.98 -25.12 -25.69
N ARG A 4 2.48 -23.90 -25.85
CA ARG A 4 3.09 -22.62 -25.38
C ARG A 4 2.91 -22.45 -23.86
N THR A 5 3.29 -23.48 -23.10
CA THR A 5 2.98 -23.64 -21.67
C THR A 5 4.24 -23.73 -20.82
N CYS A 6 4.21 -23.22 -19.59
CA CYS A 6 5.30 -23.35 -18.61
C CYS A 6 4.75 -23.93 -17.30
N THR A 7 5.55 -24.75 -16.60
CA THR A 7 5.21 -25.21 -15.23
C THR A 7 4.95 -24.07 -14.26
N CYS A 8 5.61 -22.93 -14.48
CA CYS A 8 5.42 -21.68 -13.76
C CYS A 8 4.10 -20.95 -14.07
N ARG A 9 3.31 -21.40 -15.06
CA ARG A 9 2.04 -20.84 -15.54
C ARG A 9 2.03 -19.38 -15.97
N LYS A 10 3.17 -18.67 -15.84
CA LYS A 10 3.28 -17.27 -16.22
C LYS A 10 2.96 -17.05 -17.70
N TRP A 11 3.47 -17.94 -18.55
CA TRP A 11 3.20 -17.86 -19.99
C TRP A 11 1.73 -18.16 -20.33
N ASP A 12 1.10 -19.11 -19.63
CA ASP A 12 -0.32 -19.41 -19.82
C ASP A 12 -1.23 -18.24 -19.42
N MET A 13 -0.87 -17.52 -18.36
CA MET A 13 -1.65 -16.38 -17.86
C MET A 13 -1.45 -15.11 -18.68
N THR A 14 -0.21 -14.81 -19.09
CA THR A 14 0.10 -13.53 -19.75
C THR A 14 0.25 -13.66 -21.26
N GLY A 15 0.37 -14.87 -21.82
CA GLY A 15 0.70 -15.04 -23.24
C GLY A 15 2.10 -14.57 -23.64
N ILE A 16 2.94 -14.18 -22.68
CA ILE A 16 4.33 -13.73 -22.88
C ILE A 16 5.28 -14.81 -22.34
N PRO A 17 6.30 -15.24 -23.09
CA PRO A 17 7.28 -16.20 -22.63
C PRO A 17 7.92 -15.79 -21.30
N CYS A 18 7.81 -16.66 -20.31
CA CYS A 18 8.49 -16.48 -19.02
C CYS A 18 10.00 -16.73 -19.13
N ARG A 19 10.78 -16.41 -18.09
CA ARG A 19 12.23 -16.68 -18.05
C ARG A 19 12.63 -18.13 -18.39
N HIS A 20 11.81 -19.11 -18.01
CA HIS A 20 12.06 -20.52 -18.30
C HIS A 20 11.86 -20.82 -19.78
N ALA A 21 10.76 -20.34 -20.35
CA ALA A 21 10.44 -20.49 -21.76
C ALA A 21 11.47 -19.77 -22.65
N LEU A 22 11.83 -18.53 -22.30
CA LEU A 22 12.85 -17.75 -22.99
C LEU A 22 14.18 -18.48 -23.05
N ARG A 23 14.61 -19.10 -21.94
CA ARG A 23 15.86 -19.88 -21.94
C ARG A 23 15.84 -21.04 -22.93
N VAL A 24 14.72 -21.76 -23.02
CA VAL A 24 14.58 -22.87 -23.97
C VAL A 24 14.48 -22.37 -25.41
N ILE A 25 13.74 -21.29 -25.66
CA ILE A 25 13.63 -20.66 -26.98
C ILE A 25 15.01 -20.20 -27.48
N MET A 26 15.78 -19.53 -26.62
CA MET A 26 17.14 -19.09 -26.95
C MET A 26 18.08 -20.27 -27.20
N HIS A 27 17.97 -21.34 -26.40
CA HIS A 27 18.75 -22.56 -26.61
C HIS A 27 18.44 -23.22 -27.96
N MET A 28 17.17 -23.19 -28.39
CA MET A 28 16.73 -23.69 -29.69
C MET A 28 17.03 -22.73 -30.86
N LYS A 29 17.66 -21.57 -30.59
CA LYS A 29 17.91 -20.49 -31.57
C LYS A 29 16.65 -20.03 -32.30
N TRP A 30 15.50 -20.10 -31.63
CA TRP A 30 14.24 -19.57 -32.15
C TRP A 30 14.07 -18.11 -31.76
N LYS A 31 13.30 -17.37 -32.56
CA LYS A 31 12.96 -15.99 -32.26
C LYS A 31 11.94 -15.96 -31.13
N SER A 32 12.17 -15.14 -30.09
CA SER A 32 11.24 -14.98 -28.97
C SER A 32 9.88 -14.43 -29.39
N ASP A 33 9.87 -13.60 -30.42
CA ASP A 33 8.71 -12.80 -30.81
C ASP A 33 7.60 -13.69 -31.38
N ASP A 34 7.96 -14.78 -32.06
CA ASP A 34 7.04 -15.77 -32.61
C ASP A 34 6.27 -16.56 -31.52
N TYR A 35 6.72 -16.46 -30.27
CA TYR A 35 6.17 -17.15 -29.11
C TYR A 35 5.36 -16.21 -28.19
N VAL A 36 5.30 -14.92 -28.52
CA VAL A 36 4.40 -13.96 -27.87
C VAL A 36 2.99 -14.13 -28.44
N SER A 37 1.99 -13.94 -27.59
CA SER A 37 0.58 -13.99 -27.98
C SER A 37 0.21 -12.85 -28.94
N ASP A 38 -0.58 -13.17 -29.96
CA ASP A 38 -1.02 -12.22 -30.99
C ASP A 38 -1.78 -11.01 -30.44
N TRP A 39 -2.35 -11.12 -29.23
CA TRP A 39 -3.01 -10.01 -28.53
C TRP A 39 -2.10 -8.79 -28.29
N TYR A 40 -0.78 -8.98 -28.33
CA TYR A 40 0.20 -7.90 -28.18
C TYR A 40 0.63 -7.26 -29.50
N LEU A 41 0.08 -7.70 -30.64
CA LEU A 41 0.38 -7.09 -31.93
C LEU A 41 -0.22 -5.69 -32.04
N THR A 42 0.52 -4.76 -32.65
CA THR A 42 0.05 -3.39 -32.91
C THR A 42 -1.24 -3.37 -33.74
N SER A 43 -1.42 -4.35 -34.65
CA SER A 43 -2.65 -4.51 -35.42
C SER A 43 -3.86 -4.80 -34.53
N LYS A 44 -3.74 -5.72 -33.58
CA LYS A 44 -4.79 -6.04 -32.60
C LYS A 44 -5.07 -4.87 -31.66
N TRP A 45 -4.03 -4.19 -31.20
CA TRP A 45 -4.17 -2.98 -30.39
C TRP A 45 -4.97 -1.90 -31.14
N ARG A 46 -4.59 -1.57 -32.38
CA ARG A 46 -5.34 -0.62 -33.21
C ARG A 46 -6.79 -1.04 -33.43
N ALA A 47 -7.04 -2.31 -33.75
CA ALA A 47 -8.40 -2.81 -33.92
C ALA A 47 -9.24 -2.72 -32.63
N THR A 48 -8.62 -2.91 -31.46
CA THR A 48 -9.31 -2.82 -30.16
C THR A 48 -9.74 -1.39 -29.86
N TYR A 49 -8.94 -0.40 -30.26
CA TYR A 49 -9.20 1.02 -30.06
C TYR A 49 -9.65 1.74 -31.34
N GLU A 50 -10.08 1.00 -32.36
CA GLU A 50 -10.60 1.56 -33.61
C GLU A 50 -11.88 2.34 -33.35
N ASN A 51 -12.71 1.81 -32.44
CA ASN A 51 -13.91 2.47 -31.98
C ASN A 51 -13.59 3.46 -30.86
N SER A 52 -14.28 4.60 -30.87
CA SER A 52 -14.17 5.58 -29.79
C SER A 52 -14.74 5.02 -28.49
N ILE A 53 -13.97 5.16 -27.41
CA ILE A 53 -14.47 4.86 -26.06
C ILE A 53 -15.45 5.95 -25.70
N SER A 54 -16.74 5.61 -25.63
CA SER A 54 -17.76 6.56 -25.22
C SER A 54 -17.50 6.98 -23.76
N PRO A 55 -17.48 8.29 -23.47
CA PRO A 55 -17.30 8.76 -22.12
C PRO A 55 -18.46 8.26 -21.25
N VAL A 56 -18.14 7.69 -20.09
CA VAL A 56 -19.15 7.37 -19.09
C VAL A 56 -19.55 8.67 -18.41
N THR A 57 -20.85 8.92 -18.28
CA THR A 57 -21.36 10.09 -17.57
C THR A 57 -20.82 10.10 -16.13
N GLY A 58 -20.62 11.27 -15.53
CA GLY A 58 -20.12 11.36 -14.15
C GLY A 58 -21.07 10.72 -13.14
N MET A 59 -20.54 10.36 -11.96
CA MET A 59 -21.30 9.69 -10.88
C MET A 59 -22.62 10.38 -10.49
N ARG A 60 -22.71 11.70 -10.69
CA ARG A 60 -23.94 12.49 -10.47
C ARG A 60 -25.09 12.10 -11.40
N PHE A 61 -24.79 11.58 -12.58
CA PHE A 61 -25.73 11.19 -13.62
C PHE A 61 -26.03 9.68 -13.64
N TRP A 62 -25.36 8.91 -12.78
CA TRP A 62 -25.65 7.48 -12.68
C TRP A 62 -27.00 7.26 -12.03
N ARG A 63 -27.80 6.38 -12.64
CA ARG A 63 -29.05 5.92 -12.02
C ARG A 63 -28.71 5.29 -10.68
N LYS A 64 -29.34 5.80 -9.62
CA LYS A 64 -29.25 5.16 -8.31
C LYS A 64 -29.99 3.82 -8.42
N PRO A 65 -29.37 2.69 -8.04
CA PRO A 65 -30.09 1.42 -8.03
C PRO A 65 -31.25 1.51 -7.03
N ASP A 66 -32.40 0.97 -7.41
CA ASP A 66 -33.56 0.81 -6.51
C ASP A 66 -33.35 -0.32 -5.49
N GLU A 67 -32.24 -1.06 -5.61
CA GLU A 67 -31.87 -2.16 -4.73
C GLU A 67 -31.32 -1.69 -3.38
N THR A 68 -31.62 -2.47 -2.35
CA THR A 68 -31.07 -2.30 -1.01
C THR A 68 -29.56 -2.26 -1.05
N ARG A 69 -28.95 -1.21 -0.48
CA ARG A 69 -27.50 -1.12 -0.30
C ARG A 69 -26.98 -2.40 0.35
N ILE A 70 -26.12 -3.12 -0.35
CA ILE A 70 -25.41 -4.29 0.20
C ILE A 70 -24.66 -3.82 1.43
N GLN A 71 -25.05 -4.32 2.61
CA GLN A 71 -24.32 -4.03 3.82
C GLN A 71 -23.00 -4.82 3.83
N PRO A 72 -21.90 -4.22 4.28
CA PRO A 72 -20.67 -4.96 4.45
C PRO A 72 -20.91 -6.12 5.44
N PRO A 73 -20.23 -7.26 5.25
CA PRO A 73 -20.32 -8.36 6.21
C PRO A 73 -19.90 -7.87 7.60
N THR A 74 -20.59 -8.36 8.63
CA THR A 74 -20.31 -8.00 10.01
C THR A 74 -18.85 -8.33 10.33
N ARG A 75 -18.06 -7.31 10.71
CA ARG A 75 -16.67 -7.53 11.10
C ARG A 75 -16.65 -8.39 12.36
N PRO A 76 -15.91 -9.50 12.40
CA PRO A 76 -15.78 -10.27 13.62
C PRO A 76 -15.18 -9.39 14.72
N GLU A 77 -15.71 -9.51 15.93
CA GLU A 77 -15.19 -8.84 17.12
C GLU A 77 -13.69 -9.13 17.22
N SER A 78 -12.85 -8.11 17.07
CA SER A 78 -11.43 -8.30 17.24
C SER A 78 -11.17 -8.65 18.70
N LYS A 79 -10.67 -9.86 18.99
CA LYS A 79 -10.11 -10.19 20.31
C LYS A 79 -9.02 -9.17 20.58
N GLY A 80 -9.34 -8.15 21.39
CA GLY A 80 -8.45 -7.04 21.69
C GLY A 80 -7.05 -7.52 22.08
N ARG A 81 -6.05 -6.67 21.90
CA ARG A 81 -4.65 -7.01 22.20
C ARG A 81 -4.54 -7.55 23.63
N LYS A 82 -4.11 -8.81 23.77
CA LYS A 82 -3.86 -9.42 25.09
C LYS A 82 -2.97 -8.48 25.90
N LYS A 83 -3.39 -8.12 27.11
CA LYS A 83 -2.57 -7.32 28.03
C LYS A 83 -1.25 -8.07 28.22
N LYS A 84 -0.12 -7.38 28.03
CA LYS A 84 1.19 -7.93 28.40
C LYS A 84 1.10 -8.31 29.88
N GLN A 85 1.38 -9.57 30.19
CA GLN A 85 1.47 -10.00 31.58
C GLN A 85 2.53 -9.13 32.26
N LYS A 86 2.16 -8.53 33.39
CA LYS A 86 3.14 -7.85 34.24
C LYS A 86 4.12 -8.92 34.70
N ARG A 87 5.43 -8.64 34.58
CA ARG A 87 6.48 -9.52 35.10
C ARG A 87 6.15 -9.88 36.55
N ILE A 88 5.99 -11.17 36.82
CA ILE A 88 5.89 -11.69 38.18
C ILE A 88 7.29 -11.63 38.77
N LYS A 89 7.44 -10.99 39.92
CA LYS A 89 8.72 -10.91 40.62
C LYS A 89 9.06 -12.25 41.26
N GLY A 90 10.32 -12.65 41.21
CA GLY A 90 10.80 -13.86 41.91
C GLY A 90 10.76 -13.67 43.43
N LYS A 91 10.73 -14.76 44.19
CA LYS A 91 10.65 -14.76 45.68
C LYS A 91 11.71 -13.87 46.36
N ASN A 92 12.86 -13.66 45.70
CA ASN A 92 13.98 -12.87 46.23
C ASN A 92 14.13 -11.47 45.58
N GLU A 93 13.20 -11.04 44.72
CA GLU A 93 13.25 -9.69 44.13
C GLU A 93 12.63 -8.65 45.06
N SER A 94 13.45 -7.73 45.57
CA SER A 94 13.02 -6.65 46.45
C SER A 94 11.96 -5.75 45.77
N PRO A 95 10.92 -5.29 46.48
CA PRO A 95 10.02 -4.27 45.96
C PRO A 95 10.84 -2.99 45.64
N LYS A 96 10.66 -2.42 44.43
CA LYS A 96 11.29 -1.14 44.11
C LYS A 96 10.64 -0.11 45.03
N LYS A 97 11.42 0.43 45.98
CA LYS A 97 11.01 1.49 46.89
C LYS A 97 10.54 2.67 46.03
N LYS A 98 9.24 3.02 46.09
CA LYS A 98 8.80 4.30 45.55
C LYS A 98 9.47 5.37 46.41
N ARG A 99 10.41 6.14 45.84
CA ARG A 99 10.95 7.33 46.52
C ARG A 99 9.75 8.23 46.84
N LYS A 100 9.45 8.45 48.13
CA LYS A 100 8.66 9.61 48.53
C LYS A 100 9.53 10.81 48.19
N VAL A 101 9.09 11.62 47.23
CA VAL A 101 9.65 12.95 47.03
C VAL A 101 9.21 13.76 48.24
N GLN A 102 10.11 13.94 49.21
CA GLN A 102 9.98 15.03 50.17
C GLN A 102 10.25 16.33 49.41
N CYS A 103 9.41 17.34 49.63
CA CYS A 103 9.60 18.69 49.11
C CYS A 103 11.01 19.19 49.44
N GLY A 104 11.69 19.75 48.44
CA GLY A 104 13.00 20.36 48.57
C GLY A 104 13.89 20.01 47.38
N GLU A 105 14.18 21.01 46.56
CA GLU A 105 15.10 21.02 45.41
C GLU A 105 14.56 20.40 44.12
N GLU A 106 14.02 21.29 43.28
CA GLU A 106 13.56 21.02 41.93
C GLU A 106 14.75 20.65 41.03
N SER A 107 14.94 19.35 40.81
CA SER A 107 15.60 18.89 39.59
C SER A 107 14.68 19.18 38.39
N PRO A 108 15.14 19.82 37.31
CA PRO A 108 14.26 20.25 36.23
C PRO A 108 13.65 19.01 35.56
N LYS A 109 12.36 18.80 35.82
CA LYS A 109 11.53 17.91 35.03
C LYS A 109 11.67 18.40 33.59
N LYS A 110 12.19 17.58 32.68
CA LYS A 110 12.13 17.86 31.25
C LYS A 110 10.65 18.01 30.90
N LEU A 111 10.16 19.26 30.90
CA LEU A 111 8.88 19.65 30.36
C LEU A 111 8.92 19.22 28.91
N LYS A 112 8.13 18.21 28.56
CA LYS A 112 7.88 17.90 27.16
C LYS A 112 7.23 19.15 26.60
N ALA A 113 7.97 19.91 25.80
CA ALA A 113 7.48 21.13 25.19
C ALA A 113 6.14 20.83 24.52
N SER A 114 5.10 21.58 24.91
CA SER A 114 3.80 21.55 24.23
C SER A 114 4.01 21.90 22.76
N ARG A 115 3.15 21.35 21.89
CA ARG A 115 3.15 21.70 20.47
C ARG A 115 2.49 23.05 20.20
N GLU A 116 1.86 23.66 21.19
CA GLU A 116 1.31 25.00 21.09
C GLU A 116 2.42 26.03 20.86
N GLY A 117 2.31 26.77 19.74
CA GLY A 117 3.26 27.81 19.34
C GLY A 117 4.46 27.34 18.51
N ARG A 118 4.55 26.05 18.12
CA ARG A 118 5.66 25.57 17.29
C ARG A 118 5.43 25.90 15.81
N THR A 119 6.13 26.90 15.30
CA THR A 119 6.13 27.25 13.87
C THR A 119 6.89 26.19 13.06
N MET A 120 6.22 25.57 12.09
CA MET A 120 6.82 24.55 11.23
C MET A 120 7.59 25.20 10.08
N THR A 121 8.86 24.83 9.93
CA THR A 121 9.76 25.24 8.84
C THR A 121 10.04 24.09 7.90
N CYS A 122 10.23 24.39 6.61
CA CYS A 122 10.70 23.41 5.64
C CYS A 122 12.18 23.06 5.91
N GLY A 123 12.52 21.77 6.02
CA GLY A 123 13.90 21.32 6.26
C GLY A 123 14.87 21.59 5.11
N HIS A 124 14.38 22.01 3.94
CA HIS A 124 15.19 22.27 2.76
C HIS A 124 15.43 23.77 2.52
N CYS A 125 14.42 24.62 2.78
CA CYS A 125 14.52 26.07 2.53
C CYS A 125 14.36 26.94 3.80
N GLY A 126 14.04 26.36 4.95
CA GLY A 126 13.93 27.08 6.24
C GLY A 126 12.72 28.00 6.39
N ILE A 127 11.91 28.17 5.34
CA ILE A 127 10.76 29.08 5.34
C ILE A 127 9.63 28.52 6.21
N THR A 128 9.03 29.38 7.02
CA THR A 128 7.83 29.12 7.83
C THR A 128 6.56 29.33 7.00
N GLY A 129 5.58 28.41 7.05
CA GLY A 129 4.20 28.72 6.65
C GLY A 129 3.77 28.54 5.18
N ILE A 130 4.37 27.65 4.39
CA ILE A 130 3.85 27.35 3.04
C ILE A 130 2.80 26.23 3.13
N SER A 131 1.52 26.60 3.13
CA SER A 131 0.39 25.71 2.82
C SER A 131 0.48 25.28 1.36
N PHE A 132 0.38 23.98 1.12
CA PHE A 132 0.46 23.32 -0.19
C PHE A 132 -0.83 23.50 -1.02
N ASP A 133 -1.43 24.69 -1.01
CA ASP A 133 -2.56 25.05 -1.86
C ASP A 133 -2.13 26.14 -2.84
N GLY A 134 -1.34 25.72 -3.82
CA GLY A 134 -1.11 26.48 -5.03
C GLY A 134 -2.36 26.47 -5.90
N VAL A 135 -3.30 27.36 -5.61
CA VAL A 135 -4.22 27.96 -6.60
C VAL A 135 -4.45 29.41 -6.20
N LYS A 136 -3.91 30.34 -6.99
CA LYS A 136 -4.38 31.72 -7.03
C LYS A 136 -4.65 32.03 -8.50
N LEU A 137 -5.85 32.53 -8.76
CA LEU A 137 -6.26 33.16 -10.02
C LEU A 137 -5.23 34.20 -10.45
#